data_AF-A0A097QUF7-F1
#
_entry.id   AF-A0A097QUF7-F1
#
_cell.length_a   1.000
_cell.length_b   1.000
_cell.length_c   1.000
_cell.angle_alpha   90.00
_cell.angle_beta   90.00
_cell.angle_gamma   90.00
#
_symmetry.space_group_name_H-M   'P 1'
#
loop_
_entity.id
_entity.type
_entity.pdbx_description
1 polymer ?
#
loop_
_entity_poly.entity_id
_entity_poly.type
_entity_poly.pdbx_seq_one_letter_code
_entity_poly.pdbx_strand_id
1 'polypeptide(L)'
;MRVLRFGPSIIFLRTSHEDAVRSALRDIFGVEEIPTDEAIRKSNEFETVVFVTEEWKKETIPPKQAFLVRHHAPVVLSRIINSKLPVEKVHVESTLILMRVPDKIEEGLRLIAEKYGGEIMDIRTAFDEGEAGDTIIGLTRKKLNSPIGPEDIEGAVLIRRDFLEVYRELSLDAPILLLKLMPEWKEITIKIYDTSKRYEENVERLMMVIEDLDLGFIVGEGWDWDYPRPLMRIPVYKLKLLTWEKPERVKFLLKGLEYHGYKRLCDIDVFVEGKKIHWTALGKYDSKFELAKAAREELEKNLSEDVIERLRELDEKLALESKD
;
A
#
# COMPACT_ATOMS: atom_id res chain seq x y z
N MET A 1 8.39 -0.95 -2.47
CA MET A 1 7.70 -0.97 -1.16
C MET A 1 7.37 0.45 -0.76
N ARG A 2 6.11 0.65 -0.37
CA ARG A 2 5.64 1.84 0.31
C ARG A 2 5.74 1.65 1.83
N VAL A 3 6.50 2.51 2.50
CA VAL A 3 6.67 2.47 3.98
C VAL A 3 5.73 3.45 4.68
N LEU A 4 5.47 4.59 4.03
CA LEU A 4 4.65 5.67 4.53
C LEU A 4 3.53 5.94 3.53
N ARG A 5 2.35 6.22 4.08
CA ARG A 5 1.15 6.61 3.35
C ARG A 5 0.42 7.69 4.16
N PHE A 6 -0.14 8.69 3.51
CA PHE A 6 -1.02 9.63 4.17
C PHE A 6 -2.43 9.06 4.34
N GLY A 7 -3.05 9.38 5.46
CA GLY A 7 -4.48 9.16 5.62
C GLY A 7 -5.29 10.12 4.75
N PRO A 8 -6.61 9.89 4.65
CA PRO A 8 -7.51 10.91 4.12
C PRO A 8 -7.49 12.15 5.03
N SER A 9 -7.83 13.30 4.47
CA SER A 9 -8.23 14.45 5.28
C SER A 9 -9.63 14.20 5.84
N ILE A 10 -9.82 14.40 7.14
CA ILE A 10 -11.13 14.29 7.77
C ILE A 10 -11.62 15.69 8.13
N ILE A 11 -12.82 16.02 7.65
CA ILE A 11 -13.43 17.33 7.81
C ILE A 11 -14.84 17.18 8.37
N PHE A 12 -15.16 17.97 9.39
CA PHE A 12 -16.50 18.13 9.92
C PHE A 12 -17.06 19.51 9.54
N LEU A 13 -18.16 19.50 8.80
CA LEU A 13 -19.00 20.66 8.54
C LEU A 13 -20.06 20.73 9.63
N ARG A 14 -19.93 21.72 10.49
CA ARG A 14 -20.81 21.95 11.64
C ARG A 14 -21.92 22.89 11.22
N THR A 15 -23.16 22.43 11.31
CA THR A 15 -24.31 23.20 10.86
C THR A 15 -25.62 22.89 11.58
N SER A 16 -26.49 23.90 11.65
CA SER A 16 -27.91 23.75 12.02
C SER A 16 -28.81 23.34 10.84
N HIS A 17 -28.29 23.34 9.61
CA HIS A 17 -29.02 23.06 8.37
C HIS A 17 -28.51 21.78 7.69
N GLU A 18 -28.42 20.67 8.43
CA GLU A 18 -27.79 19.42 7.97
C GLU A 18 -28.33 18.94 6.61
N ASP A 19 -29.64 18.84 6.44
CA ASP A 19 -30.26 18.33 5.21
C ASP A 19 -29.91 19.18 3.98
N ALA A 20 -29.86 20.51 4.15
CA ALA A 20 -29.51 21.42 3.09
C ALA A 20 -28.03 21.27 2.68
N VAL A 21 -27.14 21.13 3.66
CA VAL A 21 -25.71 20.89 3.42
C VAL A 21 -25.49 19.52 2.78
N ARG A 22 -26.15 18.46 3.29
CA ARG A 22 -26.08 17.11 2.73
C ARG A 22 -26.55 17.08 1.27
N SER A 23 -27.68 17.71 0.94
CA SER A 23 -28.16 17.82 -0.44
C SER A 23 -27.17 18.56 -1.33
N ALA A 24 -26.65 19.71 -0.87
CA ALA A 24 -25.69 20.50 -1.62
C ALA A 24 -24.36 19.73 -1.88
N LEU A 25 -23.89 18.93 -0.93
CA LEU A 25 -22.70 18.08 -1.13
C LEU A 25 -22.93 17.05 -2.24
N ARG A 26 -24.12 16.43 -2.30
CA ARG A 26 -24.47 15.49 -3.39
C ARG A 26 -24.44 16.19 -4.74
N ASP A 27 -25.02 17.39 -4.82
CA ASP A 27 -25.08 18.16 -6.08
C ASP A 27 -23.71 18.68 -6.54
N ILE A 28 -22.89 19.20 -5.62
CA ILE A 28 -21.60 19.85 -5.95
C ILE A 28 -20.52 18.83 -6.33
N PHE A 29 -20.52 17.68 -5.66
CA PHE A 29 -19.47 16.68 -5.80
C PHE A 29 -19.92 15.41 -6.52
N GLY A 30 -21.22 15.20 -6.73
CA GLY A 30 -21.76 14.00 -7.37
C GLY A 30 -21.52 12.74 -6.53
N VAL A 31 -21.61 12.87 -5.20
CA VAL A 31 -21.31 11.80 -4.23
C VAL A 31 -22.54 11.47 -3.41
N GLU A 32 -22.58 10.26 -2.84
CA GLU A 32 -23.63 9.82 -1.93
C GLU A 32 -23.08 9.63 -0.52
N GLU A 33 -23.98 9.64 0.47
CA GLU A 33 -23.64 9.25 1.83
C GLU A 33 -23.47 7.74 1.93
N ILE A 34 -22.36 7.32 2.52
CA ILE A 34 -22.03 5.93 2.76
C ILE A 34 -21.70 5.72 4.24
N PRO A 35 -21.78 4.48 4.75
CA PRO A 35 -21.34 4.18 6.11
C PRO A 35 -19.92 4.65 6.37
N THR A 36 -19.67 5.20 7.55
CA THR A 36 -18.38 5.84 7.83
C THR A 36 -17.20 4.88 7.80
N ASP A 37 -17.35 3.68 8.36
CA ASP A 37 -16.32 2.64 8.28
C ASP A 37 -16.02 2.26 6.81
N GLU A 38 -17.01 2.39 5.92
CA GLU A 38 -16.83 2.18 4.49
C GLU A 38 -16.11 3.36 3.83
N ALA A 39 -16.47 4.61 4.19
CA ALA A 39 -15.80 5.81 3.69
C ALA A 39 -14.32 5.83 4.05
N ILE A 40 -13.97 5.58 5.32
CA ILE A 40 -12.58 5.56 5.77
C ILE A 40 -11.83 4.43 5.08
N ARG A 41 -12.39 3.22 5.03
CA ARG A 41 -11.76 2.06 4.37
C ARG A 41 -11.50 2.31 2.89
N LYS A 42 -12.49 2.85 2.16
CA LYS A 42 -12.38 3.12 0.70
C LYS A 42 -11.53 4.34 0.38
N SER A 43 -11.26 5.20 1.37
CA SER A 43 -10.48 6.41 1.14
C SER A 43 -9.02 6.11 0.80
N ASN A 44 -8.47 6.93 -0.10
CA ASN A 44 -7.06 6.93 -0.45
C ASN A 44 -6.34 8.16 0.09
N GLU A 45 -5.04 8.23 -0.15
CA GLU A 45 -4.25 9.41 0.14
C GLU A 45 -4.82 10.67 -0.49
N PHE A 46 -4.81 11.76 0.26
CA PHE A 46 -5.25 13.07 -0.20
C PHE A 46 -6.71 13.11 -0.68
N GLU A 47 -7.51 12.09 -0.39
CA GLU A 47 -8.96 12.18 -0.50
C GLU A 47 -9.52 12.79 0.79
N THR A 48 -10.79 13.22 0.74
CA THR A 48 -11.42 13.88 1.88
C THR A 48 -12.65 13.10 2.32
N VAL A 49 -12.69 12.75 3.60
CA VAL A 49 -13.90 12.24 4.26
C VAL A 49 -14.59 13.44 4.93
N VAL A 50 -15.83 13.70 4.52
CA VAL A 50 -16.61 14.84 5.00
C VAL A 50 -17.77 14.36 5.84
N PHE A 51 -17.89 14.93 7.03
CA PHE A 51 -18.98 14.72 7.97
C PHE A 51 -19.84 15.97 8.06
N VAL A 52 -21.16 15.80 8.08
CA VAL A 52 -22.12 16.88 8.39
C VAL A 52 -22.72 16.58 9.75
N THR A 53 -22.63 17.54 10.67
CA THR A 53 -23.00 17.35 12.08
C THR A 53 -23.49 18.65 12.70
N GLU A 54 -24.28 18.54 13.76
CA GLU A 54 -24.67 19.68 14.61
C GLU A 54 -23.45 20.39 15.24
N GLU A 55 -23.64 21.67 15.55
CA GLU A 55 -22.63 22.63 16.01
C GLU A 55 -21.85 22.20 17.28
N TRP A 56 -22.47 21.41 18.18
CA TRP A 56 -21.98 21.21 19.56
C TRP A 56 -21.55 19.79 19.95
N LYS A 57 -21.38 18.86 19.00
CA LYS A 57 -20.85 17.51 19.31
C LYS A 57 -19.33 17.48 19.19
N LYS A 58 -18.62 17.64 20.31
CA LYS A 58 -17.14 17.50 20.37
C LYS A 58 -16.68 16.07 20.09
N GLU A 59 -17.49 15.07 20.45
CA GLU A 59 -17.15 13.67 20.27
C GLU A 59 -16.94 13.34 18.78
N THR A 60 -15.73 12.87 18.48
CA THR A 60 -15.27 12.31 17.20
C THR A 60 -15.77 10.88 17.02
N ILE A 61 -16.86 10.49 17.71
CA ILE A 61 -17.60 9.29 17.33
C ILE A 61 -18.06 9.57 15.90
N PRO A 62 -17.54 8.82 14.91
CA PRO A 62 -17.84 9.14 13.54
C PRO A 62 -19.36 9.06 13.38
N PRO A 63 -20.03 10.09 12.84
CA PRO A 63 -21.42 10.00 12.44
C PRO A 63 -21.64 8.69 11.69
N LYS A 64 -22.84 8.09 11.73
CA LYS A 64 -23.06 6.80 11.07
C LYS A 64 -22.78 6.83 9.57
N GLN A 65 -22.82 8.03 8.98
CA GLN A 65 -22.66 8.27 7.56
C GLN A 65 -21.66 9.39 7.30
N ALA A 66 -20.93 9.26 6.20
CA ALA A 66 -19.95 10.22 5.71
C ALA A 66 -20.06 10.34 4.18
N PHE A 67 -19.50 11.42 3.66
CA PHE A 67 -19.22 11.55 2.23
C PHE A 67 -17.75 11.27 1.98
N LEU A 68 -17.45 10.37 1.04
CA LEU A 68 -16.10 10.20 0.50
C LEU A 68 -15.98 11.05 -0.77
N VAL A 69 -15.19 12.11 -0.70
CA VAL A 69 -14.92 13.00 -1.84
C VAL A 69 -13.51 12.74 -2.36
N ARG A 70 -13.40 12.32 -3.63
CA ARG A 70 -12.12 11.99 -4.30
C ARG A 70 -11.31 13.23 -4.72
N HIS A 71 -11.19 14.18 -3.81
CA HIS A 71 -10.43 15.40 -3.93
C HIS A 71 -9.75 15.74 -2.61
N HIS A 72 -8.64 16.46 -2.66
CA HIS A 72 -7.94 16.94 -1.48
C HIS A 72 -8.70 18.07 -0.79
N ALA A 73 -8.53 18.15 0.54
CA ALA A 73 -9.28 19.04 1.41
C ALA A 73 -9.36 20.50 0.93
N PRO A 74 -8.27 21.16 0.50
CA PRO A 74 -8.34 22.50 -0.09
C PRO A 74 -9.35 22.67 -1.23
N VAL A 75 -9.43 21.72 -2.17
CA VAL A 75 -10.42 21.77 -3.26
C VAL A 75 -11.82 21.62 -2.71
N VAL A 76 -12.04 20.67 -1.81
CA VAL A 76 -13.34 20.43 -1.17
C VAL A 76 -13.83 21.68 -0.43
N LEU A 77 -12.99 22.23 0.43
CA LEU A 77 -13.29 23.45 1.19
C LEU A 77 -13.52 24.65 0.28
N SER A 78 -12.71 24.83 -0.78
CA SER A 78 -12.90 25.94 -1.72
C SER A 78 -14.28 25.90 -2.39
N ARG A 79 -14.76 24.71 -2.77
CA ARG A 79 -16.07 24.55 -3.39
C ARG A 79 -17.20 24.80 -2.39
N ILE A 80 -17.06 24.33 -1.16
CA ILE A 80 -18.03 24.59 -0.07
C ILE A 80 -18.14 26.10 0.18
N ILE A 81 -17.01 26.79 0.34
CA ILE A 81 -16.95 28.23 0.60
C ILE A 81 -17.55 29.03 -0.58
N ASN A 82 -17.13 28.73 -1.81
CA ASN A 82 -17.58 29.46 -2.99
C ASN A 82 -19.06 29.23 -3.31
N SER A 83 -19.60 28.08 -2.92
CA SER A 83 -21.03 27.75 -3.07
C SER A 83 -21.89 28.31 -1.93
N LYS A 84 -21.28 28.99 -0.95
CA LYS A 84 -21.96 29.64 0.19
C LYS A 84 -22.92 28.71 0.94
N LEU A 85 -22.48 27.47 1.16
CA LEU A 85 -23.28 26.53 1.97
C LEU A 85 -23.50 27.12 3.36
N PRO A 86 -24.65 26.86 4.00
CA PRO A 86 -24.94 27.31 5.35
C PRO A 86 -24.13 26.49 6.36
N VAL A 87 -22.82 26.66 6.38
CA VAL A 87 -21.87 26.02 7.29
C VAL A 87 -21.36 27.06 8.28
N GLU A 88 -21.61 26.81 9.56
CA GLU A 88 -21.28 27.72 10.66
C GLU A 88 -19.83 27.55 11.08
N LYS A 89 -19.32 26.31 11.08
CA LYS A 89 -17.92 26.02 11.43
C LYS A 89 -17.38 24.83 10.64
N VAL A 90 -16.13 24.92 10.24
CA VAL A 90 -15.36 23.80 9.70
C VAL A 90 -14.39 23.36 10.77
N HIS A 91 -14.37 22.07 11.09
CA HIS A 91 -13.38 21.45 11.94
C HIS A 91 -12.59 20.44 11.12
N VAL A 92 -11.27 20.50 11.17
CA VAL A 92 -10.36 19.59 10.48
C VAL A 92 -9.67 18.76 11.55
N GLU A 93 -9.63 17.44 11.35
CA GLU A 93 -8.94 16.54 12.27
C GLU A 93 -7.43 16.57 12.10
N SER A 94 -6.73 15.98 13.07
CA SER A 94 -5.29 15.73 12.97
C SER A 94 -4.93 14.96 11.71
N THR A 95 -3.74 15.25 11.16
CA THR A 95 -3.30 14.58 9.95
C THR A 95 -2.72 13.20 10.28
N LEU A 96 -3.23 12.16 9.63
CA LEU A 96 -2.77 10.79 9.80
C LEU A 96 -1.64 10.46 8.82
N ILE A 97 -0.54 9.91 9.33
CA ILE A 97 0.48 9.19 8.59
C ILE A 97 0.38 7.71 8.96
N LEU A 98 0.10 6.87 7.98
CA LEU A 98 0.19 5.42 8.10
C LEU A 98 1.61 4.97 7.82
N MET A 99 2.19 4.22 8.75
CA MET A 99 3.48 3.57 8.57
C MET A 99 3.32 2.06 8.66
N ARG A 100 3.84 1.35 7.65
CA ARG A 100 3.82 -0.11 7.65
C ARG A 100 4.98 -0.66 8.44
N VAL A 101 4.67 -1.48 9.44
CA VAL A 101 5.61 -2.21 10.26
C VAL A 101 5.17 -3.68 10.29
N PRO A 102 5.78 -4.56 9.46
CA PRO A 102 5.39 -5.97 9.34
C PRO A 102 5.46 -6.77 10.65
N ASP A 103 6.36 -6.42 11.56
CA ASP A 103 6.56 -7.08 12.84
C ASP A 103 7.00 -6.10 13.94
N LYS A 104 6.80 -6.47 15.20
CA LYS A 104 7.16 -5.68 16.40
C LYS A 104 6.49 -4.29 16.48
N ILE A 105 5.18 -4.25 16.23
CA ILE A 105 4.36 -3.03 16.28
C ILE A 105 4.58 -2.26 17.60
N GLU A 106 4.56 -2.95 18.74
CA GLU A 106 4.68 -2.32 20.06
C GLU A 106 6.06 -1.68 20.28
N GLU A 107 7.11 -2.29 19.73
CA GLU A 107 8.45 -1.68 19.72
C GLU A 107 8.49 -0.47 18.79
N GLY A 108 7.84 -0.55 17.63
CA GLY A 108 7.71 0.56 16.69
C GLY A 108 7.01 1.78 17.31
N LEU A 109 5.88 1.56 18.00
CA LEU A 109 5.16 2.62 18.71
C LEU A 109 6.07 3.31 19.74
N ARG A 110 6.81 2.54 20.54
CA ARG A 110 7.75 3.09 21.54
C ARG A 110 8.88 3.89 20.91
N LEU A 111 9.51 3.38 19.85
CA LEU A 111 10.59 4.07 19.16
C LEU A 111 10.12 5.40 18.54
N ILE A 112 8.92 5.42 17.98
CA ILE A 112 8.32 6.64 17.41
C ILE A 112 7.97 7.62 18.53
N ALA A 113 7.28 7.16 19.58
CA ALA A 113 6.92 8.00 20.72
C ALA A 113 8.15 8.64 21.40
N GLU A 114 9.19 7.86 21.67
CA GLU A 114 10.45 8.36 22.26
C GLU A 114 11.14 9.38 21.34
N LYS A 115 11.18 9.10 20.03
CA LYS A 115 11.89 9.95 19.07
C LYS A 115 11.20 11.27 18.80
N TYR A 116 9.88 11.26 18.66
CA TYR A 116 9.10 12.45 18.27
C TYR A 116 8.40 13.14 19.45
N GLY A 117 8.53 12.61 20.66
CA GLY A 117 7.87 13.14 21.86
C GLY A 117 6.36 12.97 21.84
N GLY A 118 5.88 11.82 21.35
CA GLY A 118 4.46 11.53 21.18
C GLY A 118 3.87 10.58 22.22
N GLU A 119 2.54 10.50 22.24
CA GLU A 119 1.76 9.69 23.18
C GLU A 119 1.19 8.45 22.47
N ILE A 120 1.44 7.26 23.01
CA ILE A 120 0.96 5.99 22.43
C ILE A 120 -0.48 5.76 22.88
N MET A 121 -1.37 5.51 21.91
CA MET A 121 -2.79 5.25 22.15
C MET A 121 -3.40 4.45 20.99
N ASP A 122 -4.67 4.09 21.08
CA ASP A 122 -5.40 3.56 19.94
C ASP A 122 -5.78 4.68 18.97
N ILE A 123 -6.08 4.31 17.72
CA ILE A 123 -6.34 5.28 16.65
C ILE A 123 -7.57 6.17 16.92
N ARG A 124 -8.60 5.67 17.61
CA ARG A 124 -9.81 6.45 17.88
C ARG A 124 -9.52 7.53 18.91
N THR A 125 -8.86 7.14 20.00
CA THR A 125 -8.39 8.09 21.02
C THR A 125 -7.44 9.13 20.43
N ALA A 126 -6.57 8.75 19.49
CA ALA A 126 -5.68 9.70 18.81
C ALA A 126 -6.43 10.77 18.01
N PHE A 127 -7.51 10.39 17.31
CA PHE A 127 -8.39 11.36 16.65
C PHE A 127 -9.20 12.18 17.66
N ASP A 128 -9.67 11.58 18.76
CA ASP A 128 -10.45 12.29 19.78
C ASP A 128 -9.65 13.36 20.54
N GLU A 129 -8.37 13.11 20.80
CA GLU A 129 -7.50 14.02 21.54
C GLU A 129 -6.67 14.96 20.67
N GLY A 130 -6.54 14.63 19.39
CA GLY A 130 -5.77 15.38 18.41
C GLY A 130 -6.49 16.64 17.94
N GLU A 131 -5.70 17.65 17.54
CA GLU A 131 -6.21 18.84 16.88
C GLU A 131 -5.65 18.98 15.45
N ALA A 132 -6.18 19.92 14.66
CA ALA A 132 -5.79 20.14 13.26
C ALA A 132 -4.28 20.38 13.04
N GLY A 133 -3.59 20.90 14.06
CA GLY A 133 -2.14 21.15 14.05
C GLY A 133 -1.28 19.97 14.48
N ASP A 134 -1.91 18.89 14.96
CA ASP A 134 -1.22 17.69 15.43
C ASP A 134 -1.08 16.65 14.32
N THR A 135 -0.13 15.74 14.54
CA THR A 135 0.15 14.63 13.63
C THR A 135 -0.07 13.30 14.34
N ILE A 136 -0.78 12.39 13.69
CA ILE A 136 -0.96 11.02 14.16
C ILE A 136 -0.11 10.11 13.28
N ILE A 137 0.74 9.27 13.89
CA ILE A 137 1.39 8.17 13.18
C ILE A 137 0.72 6.85 13.57
N GLY A 138 -0.06 6.28 12.65
CA GLY A 138 -0.70 4.97 12.81
C GLY A 138 0.19 3.85 12.28
N LEU A 139 0.39 2.79 13.08
CA LEU A 139 1.12 1.61 12.65
C LEU A 139 0.18 0.50 12.18
N THR A 140 0.54 -0.15 11.08
CA THR A 140 -0.20 -1.29 10.53
C THR A 140 0.74 -2.34 9.94
N ARG A 141 0.32 -3.61 9.98
CA ARG A 141 0.98 -4.68 9.20
C ARG A 141 0.49 -4.72 7.75
N LYS A 142 -0.68 -4.14 7.49
CA LYS A 142 -1.33 -4.17 6.18
C LYS A 142 -0.51 -3.41 5.13
N LYS A 143 -0.60 -3.85 3.88
CA LYS A 143 0.07 -3.21 2.75
C LYS A 143 -0.52 -1.83 2.50
N LEU A 144 0.31 -0.83 2.24
CA LEU A 144 -0.16 0.56 2.21
C LEU A 144 -0.89 0.93 0.92
N ASN A 145 -0.72 0.15 -0.13
CA ASN A 145 -1.51 0.26 -1.36
C ASN A 145 -2.93 -0.33 -1.24
N SER A 146 -3.27 -0.96 -0.10
CA SER A 146 -4.60 -1.52 0.12
C SER A 146 -5.49 -0.59 0.95
N PRO A 147 -6.83 -0.74 0.89
CA PRO A 147 -7.76 -0.12 1.83
C PRO A 147 -7.36 -0.35 3.29
N ILE A 148 -7.18 0.71 4.09
CA ILE A 148 -6.81 0.61 5.53
C ILE A 148 -7.91 1.26 6.34
N GLY A 149 -8.65 0.44 7.08
CA GLY A 149 -9.64 0.90 8.05
C GLY A 149 -9.03 1.14 9.43
N PRO A 150 -9.76 1.77 10.36
CA PRO A 150 -9.31 1.95 11.74
C PRO A 150 -8.96 0.62 12.44
N GLU A 151 -9.63 -0.48 12.09
CA GLU A 151 -9.38 -1.81 12.63
C GLU A 151 -8.06 -2.43 12.16
N ASP A 152 -7.52 -1.96 11.03
CA ASP A 152 -6.24 -2.41 10.49
C ASP A 152 -5.06 -1.65 11.12
N ILE A 153 -5.33 -0.59 11.89
CA ILE A 153 -4.34 0.22 12.60
C ILE A 153 -4.20 -0.34 14.01
N GLU A 154 -3.05 -0.94 14.29
CA GLU A 154 -2.82 -1.69 15.52
C GLU A 154 -2.43 -0.81 16.71
N GLY A 155 -2.05 0.43 16.43
CA GLY A 155 -1.79 1.46 17.42
C GLY A 155 -1.36 2.75 16.74
N ALA A 156 -1.40 3.84 17.50
CA ALA A 156 -1.08 5.17 17.02
C ALA A 156 -0.19 5.92 18.00
N VAL A 157 0.56 6.87 17.48
CA VAL A 157 1.31 7.86 18.27
C VAL A 157 0.78 9.24 17.90
N LEU A 158 0.19 9.94 18.87
CA LEU A 158 -0.21 11.32 18.73
C LEU A 158 0.99 12.23 19.02
N ILE A 159 1.33 13.10 18.09
CA ILE A 159 2.47 14.02 18.16
C ILE A 159 1.93 15.45 18.08
N ARG A 160 2.19 16.24 19.12
CA ARG A 160 1.75 17.64 19.23
C ARG A 160 2.64 18.61 18.41
N ARG A 161 2.86 18.28 17.13
CA ARG A 161 3.70 18.99 16.17
C ARG A 161 3.05 18.96 14.78
N ASP A 162 3.37 19.98 14.00
CA ASP A 162 2.87 20.13 12.62
C ASP A 162 3.27 18.96 11.73
N PHE A 163 2.33 18.57 10.87
CA PHE A 163 2.47 17.46 9.92
C PHE A 163 3.71 17.57 9.03
N LEU A 164 4.01 18.75 8.48
CA LEU A 164 5.13 18.88 7.54
C LEU A 164 6.47 18.71 8.24
N GLU A 165 6.56 19.14 9.49
CA GLU A 165 7.75 18.96 10.32
C GLU A 165 7.97 17.47 10.63
N VAL A 166 6.96 16.80 11.18
CA VAL A 166 7.02 15.38 11.52
C VAL A 166 7.27 14.51 10.29
N TYR A 167 6.58 14.80 9.18
CA TYR A 167 6.74 14.05 7.94
C TYR A 167 8.16 14.12 7.36
N ARG A 168 8.79 15.30 7.39
CA ARG A 168 10.16 15.48 6.87
C ARG A 168 11.17 14.67 7.67
N GLU A 169 11.07 14.72 9.00
CA GLU A 169 11.92 13.91 9.88
C GLU A 169 11.66 12.41 9.68
N LEU A 170 10.38 12.00 9.72
CA LEU A 170 9.98 10.61 9.56
C LEU A 170 10.41 10.01 8.22
N SER A 171 10.35 10.78 7.14
CA SER A 171 10.78 10.30 5.82
C SER A 171 12.27 9.97 5.76
N LEU A 172 13.10 10.73 6.47
CA LEU A 172 14.54 10.45 6.58
C LEU A 172 14.81 9.28 7.53
N ASP A 173 13.99 9.15 8.56
CA ASP A 173 14.18 8.17 9.63
C ASP A 173 13.55 6.81 9.36
N ALA A 174 12.56 6.73 8.47
CA ALA A 174 11.82 5.51 8.19
C ALA A 174 12.73 4.31 7.83
N PRO A 175 13.78 4.44 6.99
CA PRO A 175 14.70 3.34 6.72
C PRO A 175 15.43 2.86 7.98
N ILE A 176 15.86 3.79 8.85
CA ILE A 176 16.58 3.49 10.09
C ILE A 176 15.64 2.82 11.10
N LEU A 177 14.41 3.31 11.24
CA LEU A 177 13.38 2.72 12.09
C LEU A 177 13.06 1.29 11.64
N LEU A 178 12.85 1.08 10.35
CA LEU A 178 12.61 -0.26 9.81
C LEU A 178 13.78 -1.21 10.03
N LEU A 179 15.03 -0.74 9.87
CA LEU A 179 16.21 -1.57 10.13
C LEU A 179 16.33 -1.96 11.62
N LYS A 180 15.99 -1.06 12.54
CA LYS A 180 15.96 -1.38 13.98
C LYS A 180 14.90 -2.42 14.31
N LEU A 181 13.70 -2.26 13.76
CA LEU A 181 12.57 -3.16 14.01
C LEU A 181 12.79 -4.54 13.38
N MET A 182 13.28 -4.54 12.14
CA MET A 182 13.50 -5.72 11.33
C MET A 182 14.95 -5.72 10.83
N PRO A 183 15.92 -6.17 11.64
CA PRO A 183 17.33 -6.14 11.24
C PRO A 183 17.67 -7.17 10.16
N GLU A 184 16.89 -8.25 10.04
CA GLU A 184 17.18 -9.38 9.16
C GLU A 184 16.68 -9.19 7.72
N TRP A 185 17.11 -8.11 7.07
CA TRP A 185 16.86 -7.94 5.64
C TRP A 185 17.70 -8.90 4.81
N LYS A 186 17.08 -9.46 3.78
CA LYS A 186 17.71 -10.39 2.84
C LYS A 186 17.82 -9.71 1.49
N GLU A 187 19.03 -9.70 0.95
CA GLU A 187 19.23 -9.38 -0.47
C GLU A 187 19.00 -10.66 -1.28
N ILE A 188 17.99 -10.63 -2.13
CA ILE A 188 17.73 -11.70 -3.11
C ILE A 188 17.97 -11.17 -4.51
N THR A 189 18.48 -12.03 -5.39
CA THR A 189 18.63 -11.75 -6.81
C THR A 189 17.56 -12.52 -7.58
N ILE A 190 16.74 -11.80 -8.35
CA ILE A 190 15.75 -12.37 -9.26
C ILE A 190 16.32 -12.30 -10.67
N LYS A 191 16.34 -13.42 -11.39
CA LYS A 191 16.75 -13.50 -12.80
C LYS A 191 15.55 -13.92 -13.65
N ILE A 192 15.32 -13.17 -14.72
CA ILE A 192 14.28 -13.46 -15.71
C ILE A 192 14.97 -14.00 -16.97
N TYR A 193 14.60 -15.21 -17.36
CA TYR A 193 14.99 -15.81 -18.62
C TYR A 193 13.78 -15.79 -19.54
N ASP A 194 13.86 -14.98 -20.60
CA ASP A 194 12.80 -14.84 -21.57
C ASP A 194 13.30 -15.26 -22.96
N THR A 195 12.84 -16.43 -23.40
CA THR A 195 13.17 -16.97 -24.72
C THR A 195 12.45 -16.22 -25.86
N SER A 196 11.35 -15.54 -25.55
CA SER A 196 10.51 -14.81 -26.50
C SER A 196 10.96 -13.36 -26.72
N LYS A 197 12.00 -12.91 -26.00
CA LYS A 197 12.57 -11.55 -26.07
C LYS A 197 11.57 -10.43 -25.76
N ARG A 198 10.59 -10.70 -24.91
CA ARG A 198 9.56 -9.77 -24.41
C ARG A 198 9.86 -9.35 -22.97
N TYR A 199 11.10 -8.90 -22.78
CA TYR A 199 11.64 -8.63 -21.46
C TYR A 199 10.93 -7.47 -20.78
N GLU A 200 10.56 -6.42 -21.54
CA GLU A 200 9.86 -5.25 -21.00
C GLU A 200 8.55 -5.66 -20.34
N GLU A 201 7.71 -6.45 -21.01
CA GLU A 201 6.45 -6.91 -20.43
C GLU A 201 6.66 -7.86 -19.24
N ASN A 202 7.64 -8.76 -19.31
CA ASN A 202 7.94 -9.67 -18.21
C ASN A 202 8.49 -8.94 -16.97
N VAL A 203 9.28 -7.88 -17.18
CA VAL A 203 9.79 -7.00 -16.12
C VAL A 203 8.65 -6.15 -15.54
N GLU A 204 7.78 -5.58 -16.37
CA GLU A 204 6.59 -4.82 -15.94
C GLU A 204 5.71 -5.68 -15.03
N ARG A 205 5.36 -6.91 -15.45
CA ARG A 205 4.58 -7.88 -14.65
C ARG A 205 5.21 -8.14 -13.29
N LEU A 206 6.53 -8.35 -13.27
CA LEU A 206 7.27 -8.63 -12.04
C LEU A 206 7.27 -7.42 -11.09
N MET A 207 7.59 -6.23 -11.61
CA MET A 207 7.68 -5.00 -10.81
C MET A 207 6.33 -4.67 -10.18
N MET A 208 5.25 -4.67 -10.98
CA MET A 208 3.89 -4.41 -10.47
C MET A 208 3.52 -5.35 -9.32
N VAL A 209 3.82 -6.64 -9.46
CA VAL A 209 3.51 -7.64 -8.41
C VAL A 209 4.35 -7.42 -7.16
N ILE A 210 5.64 -7.14 -7.31
CA ILE A 210 6.53 -6.85 -6.17
C ILE A 210 6.07 -5.60 -5.42
N GLU A 211 5.68 -4.56 -6.15
CA GLU A 211 5.22 -3.29 -5.60
C GLU A 211 3.86 -3.42 -4.93
N ASP A 212 2.89 -4.06 -5.58
CA ASP A 212 1.52 -4.19 -5.05
C ASP A 212 1.42 -5.18 -3.87
N LEU A 213 2.32 -6.16 -3.82
CA LEU A 213 2.46 -7.01 -2.64
C LEU A 213 3.37 -6.38 -1.58
N ASP A 214 3.99 -5.24 -1.86
CA ASP A 214 5.00 -4.60 -1.03
C ASP A 214 6.04 -5.62 -0.52
N LEU A 215 6.60 -6.44 -1.42
CA LEU A 215 7.54 -7.52 -1.08
C LEU A 215 8.94 -7.01 -0.69
N GLY A 216 9.23 -5.74 -0.91
CA GLY A 216 10.52 -5.13 -0.56
C GLY A 216 10.90 -3.96 -1.46
N PHE A 217 12.19 -3.60 -1.41
CA PHE A 217 12.79 -2.54 -2.23
C PHE A 217 13.61 -3.15 -3.36
N ILE A 218 13.30 -2.76 -4.59
CA ILE A 218 14.18 -3.02 -5.72
C ILE A 218 15.36 -2.04 -5.59
N VAL A 219 16.56 -2.57 -5.32
CA VAL A 219 17.78 -1.78 -5.06
C VAL A 219 18.75 -1.78 -6.24
N GLY A 220 18.40 -2.51 -7.30
CA GLY A 220 19.15 -2.48 -8.55
C GLY A 220 18.52 -3.38 -9.60
N GLU A 221 18.64 -2.98 -10.85
CA GLU A 221 18.20 -3.76 -11.99
C GLU A 221 19.14 -3.62 -13.18
N GLY A 222 19.06 -4.55 -14.13
CA GLY A 222 19.72 -4.42 -15.41
C GLY A 222 20.02 -5.74 -16.09
N TRP A 223 20.64 -5.62 -17.27
CA TRP A 223 21.09 -6.76 -18.05
C TRP A 223 22.32 -7.40 -17.42
N ASP A 224 22.30 -8.73 -17.37
CA ASP A 224 23.41 -9.56 -16.94
C ASP A 224 23.56 -10.74 -17.93
N TRP A 225 24.66 -11.48 -17.79
CA TRP A 225 24.92 -12.68 -18.57
C TRP A 225 24.97 -13.89 -17.67
N ASP A 226 24.20 -14.91 -18.00
CA ASP A 226 24.22 -16.17 -17.29
C ASP A 226 24.86 -17.29 -18.11
N TYR A 227 25.49 -18.23 -17.40
CA TYR A 227 26.20 -19.37 -17.99
C TYR A 227 25.64 -20.68 -17.44
N PRO A 228 24.41 -21.08 -17.83
CA PRO A 228 23.80 -22.30 -17.32
C PRO A 228 24.58 -23.57 -17.68
N ARG A 229 25.43 -23.49 -18.71
CA ARG A 229 26.39 -24.54 -19.10
C ARG A 229 27.71 -23.90 -19.54
N PRO A 230 28.85 -24.60 -19.46
CA PRO A 230 30.10 -24.12 -20.05
C PRO A 230 29.89 -23.67 -21.50
N LEU A 231 30.39 -22.48 -21.85
CA LEU A 231 30.30 -21.84 -23.18
C LEU A 231 28.89 -21.42 -23.64
N MET A 232 27.83 -21.66 -22.85
CA MET A 232 26.48 -21.20 -23.18
C MET A 232 26.21 -19.87 -22.47
N ARG A 233 26.30 -18.76 -23.20
CA ARG A 233 26.03 -17.41 -22.67
C ARG A 233 24.61 -16.99 -23.04
N ILE A 234 23.78 -16.71 -22.05
CA ILE A 234 22.38 -16.28 -22.25
C ILE A 234 22.18 -14.91 -21.61
N PRO A 235 21.55 -13.94 -22.30
CA PRO A 235 21.18 -12.66 -21.69
C PRO A 235 20.05 -12.88 -20.69
N VAL A 236 20.20 -12.33 -19.49
CA VAL A 236 19.18 -12.38 -18.45
C VAL A 236 18.93 -10.97 -17.93
N TYR A 237 17.68 -10.68 -17.60
CA TYR A 237 17.36 -9.47 -16.85
C TYR A 237 17.41 -9.80 -15.36
N LYS A 238 18.10 -8.96 -14.59
CA LYS A 238 18.40 -9.20 -13.19
C LYS A 238 17.83 -8.07 -12.34
N LEU A 239 17.14 -8.43 -11.26
CA LEU A 239 16.68 -7.51 -10.24
C LEU A 239 17.28 -7.91 -8.89
N LYS A 240 17.70 -6.93 -8.10
CA LYS A 240 18.08 -7.11 -6.70
C LYS A 240 16.94 -6.58 -5.83
N LEU A 241 16.37 -7.46 -5.01
CA LEU A 241 15.31 -7.11 -4.07
C LEU A 241 15.87 -7.23 -2.65
N LEU A 242 15.74 -6.14 -1.88
CA LEU A 242 15.96 -6.12 -0.45
C LEU A 242 14.61 -6.36 0.24
N THR A 243 14.47 -7.45 0.98
CA THR A 243 13.18 -7.92 1.51
C THR A 243 13.33 -8.47 2.94
N TRP A 244 12.32 -8.28 3.80
CA TRP A 244 12.19 -9.00 5.08
C TRP A 244 11.47 -10.34 4.92
N GLU A 245 10.84 -10.56 3.76
CA GLU A 245 10.08 -11.77 3.49
C GLU A 245 11.01 -12.97 3.31
N LYS A 246 10.51 -14.16 3.59
CA LYS A 246 11.31 -15.37 3.38
C LYS A 246 11.59 -15.53 1.87
N PRO A 247 12.84 -15.78 1.45
CA PRO A 247 13.18 -15.91 0.03
C PRO A 247 12.38 -17.01 -0.69
N GLU A 248 12.05 -18.08 0.01
CA GLU A 248 11.18 -19.16 -0.47
C GLU A 248 9.76 -18.64 -0.75
N ARG A 249 9.24 -17.77 0.12
CA ARG A 249 7.92 -17.16 -0.04
C ARG A 249 7.90 -16.22 -1.25
N VAL A 250 8.93 -15.39 -1.42
CA VAL A 250 9.07 -14.55 -2.63
C VAL A 250 9.12 -15.43 -3.87
N LYS A 251 9.98 -16.46 -3.89
CA LYS A 251 10.07 -17.37 -5.03
C LYS A 251 8.72 -18.04 -5.34
N PHE A 252 8.01 -18.51 -4.32
CA PHE A 252 6.69 -19.11 -4.47
C PHE A 252 5.74 -18.16 -5.20
N LEU A 253 5.60 -16.92 -4.74
CA LEU A 253 4.71 -15.93 -5.36
C LEU A 253 5.10 -15.69 -6.83
N LEU A 254 6.40 -15.53 -7.11
CA LEU A 254 6.89 -15.28 -8.47
C LEU A 254 6.67 -16.45 -9.44
N LYS A 255 6.50 -17.69 -8.94
CA LYS A 255 6.10 -18.83 -9.79
C LYS A 255 4.76 -18.60 -10.48
N GLY A 256 3.87 -17.82 -9.88
CA GLY A 256 2.57 -17.47 -10.46
C GLY A 256 2.65 -16.60 -11.72
N LEU A 257 3.82 -16.04 -12.04
CA LEU A 257 4.03 -15.22 -13.23
C LEU A 257 4.65 -15.98 -14.40
N GLU A 258 5.13 -17.21 -14.18
CA GLU A 258 5.83 -17.96 -15.23
C GLU A 258 4.91 -18.54 -16.31
N TYR A 259 3.62 -18.74 -16.01
CA TYR A 259 2.70 -19.47 -16.88
C TYR A 259 1.40 -18.71 -17.11
N HIS A 260 0.84 -18.89 -18.30
CA HIS A 260 -0.54 -18.54 -18.65
C HIS A 260 -1.20 -19.76 -19.31
N GLY A 261 -2.14 -20.40 -18.61
CA GLY A 261 -2.52 -21.78 -18.91
C GLY A 261 -1.27 -22.68 -18.94
N TYR A 262 -1.17 -23.62 -19.88
CA TYR A 262 0.01 -24.47 -20.03
C TYR A 262 1.20 -23.80 -20.73
N LYS A 263 1.06 -22.55 -21.19
CA LYS A 263 2.12 -21.83 -21.89
C LYS A 263 3.04 -21.15 -20.88
N ARG A 264 4.35 -21.41 -21.01
CA ARG A 264 5.38 -20.71 -20.24
C ARG A 264 5.65 -19.34 -20.88
N LEU A 265 5.49 -18.26 -20.10
CA LEU A 265 5.76 -16.89 -20.52
C LEU A 265 7.23 -16.53 -20.30
N CYS A 266 7.81 -16.90 -19.15
CA CYS A 266 9.23 -16.74 -18.83
C CYS A 266 9.68 -17.72 -17.73
N ASP A 267 10.99 -17.82 -17.49
CA ASP A 267 11.56 -18.48 -16.30
C ASP A 267 11.96 -17.42 -15.28
N ILE A 268 11.54 -17.58 -14.03
CA ILE A 268 11.89 -16.65 -12.96
C ILE A 268 12.63 -17.41 -11.86
N ASP A 269 13.91 -17.13 -11.74
CA ASP A 269 14.76 -17.72 -10.73
C ASP A 269 15.08 -16.73 -9.62
N VAL A 270 15.11 -17.26 -8.39
CA VAL A 270 15.44 -16.49 -7.19
C VAL A 270 16.69 -17.10 -6.58
N PHE A 271 17.66 -16.23 -6.27
CA PHE A 271 18.96 -16.56 -5.71
C PHE A 271 19.16 -15.82 -4.39
N VAL A 272 19.77 -16.52 -3.42
CA VAL A 272 20.22 -15.96 -2.15
C VAL A 272 21.70 -16.28 -2.03
N GLU A 273 22.54 -15.26 -1.81
CA GLU A 273 24.00 -15.44 -1.70
C GLU A 273 24.60 -16.25 -2.87
N GLY A 274 24.11 -15.99 -4.09
CA GLY A 274 24.55 -16.69 -5.30
C GLY A 274 24.01 -18.12 -5.48
N LYS A 275 23.22 -18.65 -4.54
CA LYS A 275 22.61 -19.99 -4.62
C LYS A 275 21.16 -19.89 -5.08
N LYS A 276 20.81 -20.62 -6.13
CA LYS A 276 19.44 -20.73 -6.65
C LYS A 276 18.56 -21.50 -5.67
N ILE A 277 17.44 -20.91 -5.28
CA ILE A 277 16.39 -21.63 -4.54
C ILE A 277 15.69 -22.57 -5.52
N HIS A 278 15.65 -23.86 -5.22
CA HIS A 278 14.99 -24.86 -6.06
C HIS A 278 13.48 -24.91 -5.78
N TRP A 279 12.67 -25.27 -6.79
CA TRP A 279 11.21 -25.29 -6.63
C TRP A 279 10.72 -26.33 -5.61
N THR A 280 11.48 -27.40 -5.40
CA THR A 280 11.20 -28.41 -4.37
C THR A 280 11.33 -27.90 -2.94
N ALA A 281 11.97 -26.73 -2.74
CA ALA A 281 12.03 -26.09 -1.44
C ALA A 281 10.72 -25.36 -1.08
N LEU A 282 9.76 -25.25 -2.02
CA LEU A 282 8.55 -24.45 -1.87
C LEU A 282 7.35 -25.25 -1.34
N GLY A 283 7.51 -26.54 -1.08
CA GLY A 283 6.45 -27.42 -0.61
C GLY A 283 6.32 -28.69 -1.46
N LYS A 284 5.31 -29.50 -1.14
CA LYS A 284 4.98 -30.73 -1.86
C LYS A 284 3.93 -30.43 -2.92
N TYR A 285 4.37 -30.37 -4.18
CA TYR A 285 3.53 -30.23 -5.36
C TYR A 285 3.90 -31.34 -6.34
N ASP A 286 2.91 -31.92 -7.04
CA ASP A 286 3.17 -33.04 -7.94
C ASP A 286 3.84 -32.57 -9.24
N SER A 287 3.70 -31.28 -9.58
CA SER A 287 4.39 -30.67 -10.71
C SER A 287 4.70 -29.18 -10.52
N LYS A 288 5.63 -28.66 -11.35
CA LYS A 288 5.88 -27.21 -11.45
C LYS A 288 4.64 -26.42 -11.87
N PHE A 289 3.76 -27.05 -12.64
CA PHE A 289 2.52 -26.42 -13.12
C PHE A 289 1.52 -26.24 -12.00
N GLU A 290 1.31 -27.25 -11.16
CA GLU A 290 0.44 -27.13 -9.98
C GLU A 290 0.95 -26.08 -9.01
N LEU A 291 2.27 -26.06 -8.76
CA LEU A 291 2.91 -25.01 -7.97
C LEU A 291 2.63 -23.62 -8.56
N ALA A 292 2.81 -23.44 -9.87
CA ALA A 292 2.56 -22.16 -10.53
C ALA A 292 1.08 -21.76 -10.46
N LYS A 293 0.15 -22.71 -10.61
CA LYS A 293 -1.28 -22.48 -10.47
C LYS A 293 -1.65 -22.05 -9.05
N ALA A 294 -1.17 -22.77 -8.04
CA ALA A 294 -1.40 -22.42 -6.64
C ALA A 294 -0.82 -21.04 -6.30
N ALA A 295 0.39 -20.74 -6.79
CA ALA A 295 0.99 -19.41 -6.65
C ALA A 295 0.17 -18.33 -7.34
N ARG A 296 -0.37 -18.59 -8.54
CA ARG A 296 -1.20 -17.64 -9.27
C ARG A 296 -2.52 -17.36 -8.57
N GLU A 297 -3.19 -18.40 -8.06
CA GLU A 297 -4.42 -18.23 -7.26
C GLU A 297 -4.16 -17.40 -6.01
N GLU A 298 -3.00 -17.58 -5.36
CA GLU A 298 -2.64 -16.78 -4.20
C GLU A 298 -2.26 -15.33 -4.57
N LEU A 299 -1.56 -15.12 -5.69
CA LEU A 299 -1.29 -13.78 -6.21
C LEU A 299 -2.60 -13.02 -6.44
N GLU A 300 -3.53 -13.58 -7.22
CA GLU A 300 -4.79 -12.90 -7.55
C GLU A 300 -5.70 -12.66 -6.33
N LYS A 301 -5.55 -13.43 -5.25
CA LYS A 301 -6.25 -13.14 -3.98
C LYS A 301 -5.70 -11.95 -3.22
N ASN A 302 -4.43 -11.61 -3.43
CA ASN A 302 -3.71 -10.61 -2.64
C ASN A 302 -3.37 -9.34 -3.41
N LEU A 303 -3.44 -9.38 -4.74
CA LEU A 303 -3.21 -8.21 -5.59
C LEU A 303 -4.45 -7.31 -5.63
N SER A 304 -4.22 -6.02 -5.87
CA SER A 304 -5.30 -5.06 -6.16
C SER A 304 -5.99 -5.37 -7.50
N GLU A 305 -7.27 -4.99 -7.64
CA GLU A 305 -8.06 -5.25 -8.85
C GLU A 305 -7.41 -4.63 -10.10
N ASP A 306 -6.92 -3.40 -10.00
CA ASP A 306 -6.23 -2.70 -11.10
C ASP A 306 -4.98 -3.48 -11.57
N VAL A 307 -4.20 -4.02 -10.62
CA VAL A 307 -3.00 -4.81 -10.94
C VAL A 307 -3.38 -6.17 -11.52
N ILE A 308 -4.47 -6.79 -11.07
CA ILE A 308 -4.97 -8.04 -11.65
C ILE A 308 -5.41 -7.84 -13.09
N GLU A 309 -6.16 -6.78 -13.38
CA GLU A 309 -6.61 -6.43 -14.73
C GLU A 309 -5.39 -6.22 -15.64
N ARG A 310 -4.45 -5.36 -15.23
CA ARG A 310 -3.24 -5.08 -16.00
C ARG A 310 -2.36 -6.32 -16.18
N LEU A 311 -2.24 -7.17 -15.16
CA LEU A 311 -1.49 -8.43 -15.23
C LEU A 311 -2.11 -9.38 -16.27
N ARG A 312 -3.44 -9.49 -16.31
CA ARG A 312 -4.15 -10.32 -17.30
C ARG A 312 -3.96 -9.80 -18.73
N GLU A 313 -4.04 -8.48 -18.94
CA GLU A 313 -3.75 -7.88 -20.25
C GLU A 313 -2.35 -8.25 -20.76
N LEU A 314 -1.34 -8.13 -19.89
CA LEU A 314 0.05 -8.46 -20.24
C LEU A 314 0.23 -9.97 -20.47
N ASP A 315 -0.42 -10.81 -19.67
CA ASP A 315 -0.40 -12.26 -19.85
C ASP A 315 -0.98 -12.66 -21.23
N GLU A 316 -2.12 -12.08 -21.62
CA GLU A 316 -2.74 -12.31 -22.92
C GLU A 316 -1.86 -11.81 -24.08
N LYS A 317 -1.29 -10.61 -23.95
CA LYS A 317 -0.35 -10.04 -24.93
C LYS A 317 0.84 -10.97 -25.17
N LEU A 318 1.44 -11.48 -24.10
CA LEU A 318 2.55 -12.45 -24.16
C LEU A 318 2.10 -13.83 -24.69
N ALA A 319 0.85 -14.20 -24.44
CA ALA A 319 0.29 -15.47 -24.89
C ALA A 319 -0.04 -15.49 -26.39
N LEU A 320 -0.51 -14.38 -26.97
CA LEU A 320 -0.95 -14.31 -28.36
C LEU A 320 0.19 -14.28 -29.39
N GLU A 321 1.30 -13.60 -29.09
CA GLU A 321 2.32 -13.22 -30.08
C GLU A 321 3.54 -14.15 -30.16
N SER A 322 3.52 -15.31 -29.51
CA SER A 322 4.58 -16.35 -29.71
C SER A 322 4.22 -17.37 -30.78
N LYS A 323 3.32 -17.01 -31.70
CA LYS A 323 3.05 -17.77 -32.93
C LYS A 323 3.86 -17.14 -34.06
N ASP A 324 5.16 -17.35 -34.07
CA ASP A 324 6.01 -17.23 -35.27
C ASP A 324 7.18 -18.21 -35.16
#